data_AF-A0A9D8MS47-F1
#
_entry.id   AF-A0A9D8MS47-F1
#
_cell.length_a   1.000
_cell.length_b   1.000
_cell.length_c   1.000
_cell.angle_alpha   90.00
_cell.angle_beta   90.00
_cell.angle_gamma   90.00
#
_symmetry.space_group_name_H-M   'P 1'
#
loop_
_entity.id
_entity.type
_entity.pdbx_description
1 polymer ?
#
loop_
_entity_poly.entity_id
_entity_poly.type
_entity_poly.pdbx_seq_one_letter_code
_entity_poly.pdbx_strand_id
1 'polypeptide(L)'
;MELRGWEQADVILFSADAYVDHPAFGASVIGRLLEAEGLRVAIVPQPDWHGDFRDFKKLGRPRLFFGISPGAMDSMVNKYTAARRLRSEDAYSPDGRHDLRPEYPTIVYTNILRKLFPDVPIVLGGIEASLRRVMHYDYWQEKFMPSILIDSDADIITYGMGEKPTLMLADKLSEAIADYHSSLFYDENGESYITRDTFHDVIQMKNSVPQTVSIYERHTIPEGIKKDDIVLHSFEDCLSDLKLHADNFRHVEEESNKLKANRLLQETKGKWVVVNPPFPPLTQQELDHSFDL
;
A
#
# COMPACT_ATOMS: atom_id res chain seq x y z
N MET A 1 3.51 -15.72 17.29
CA MET A 1 2.29 -15.82 18.10
C MET A 1 2.61 -16.52 19.41
N GLU A 2 2.69 -17.85 19.48
CA GLU A 2 2.94 -18.60 20.73
C GLU A 2 4.18 -18.14 21.51
N LEU A 3 5.36 -18.06 20.87
CA LEU A 3 6.60 -17.61 21.52
C LEU A 3 6.54 -16.17 22.06
N ARG A 4 5.66 -15.33 21.52
CA ARG A 4 5.44 -13.95 21.95
C ARG A 4 4.26 -13.82 22.92
N GLY A 5 3.51 -14.91 23.17
CA GLY A 5 2.26 -14.87 23.93
C GLY A 5 1.14 -14.07 23.25
N TRP A 6 1.19 -13.92 21.92
CA TRP A 6 0.19 -13.16 21.17
C TRP A 6 -0.89 -14.09 20.64
N GLU A 7 -2.15 -13.72 20.87
CA GLU A 7 -3.31 -14.37 20.26
C GLU A 7 -3.60 -13.78 18.87
N GLN A 8 -3.29 -12.51 18.66
CA GLN A 8 -3.58 -11.76 17.44
C GLN A 8 -2.47 -10.75 17.15
N ALA A 9 -2.16 -10.52 15.87
CA ALA A 9 -1.27 -9.44 15.44
C ALA A 9 -2.08 -8.18 15.17
N ASP A 10 -1.51 -7.00 15.40
CA ASP A 10 -2.14 -5.74 15.06
C ASP A 10 -2.03 -5.44 13.56
N VAL A 11 -0.85 -5.72 13.00
CA VAL A 11 -0.54 -5.55 11.57
C VAL A 11 0.20 -6.79 11.07
N ILE A 12 -0.20 -7.29 9.90
CA ILE A 12 0.52 -8.35 9.21
C ILE A 12 1.02 -7.79 7.87
N LEU A 13 2.34 -7.77 7.69
CA LEU A 13 3.02 -7.28 6.49
C LEU A 13 3.42 -8.46 5.60
N PHE A 14 2.89 -8.51 4.37
CA PHE A 14 3.33 -9.45 3.34
C PHE A 14 4.40 -8.79 2.47
N SER A 15 5.59 -9.38 2.44
CA SER A 15 6.72 -8.89 1.65
C SER A 15 7.01 -9.86 0.51
N ALA A 16 7.25 -9.35 -0.70
CA ALA A 16 7.74 -10.18 -1.81
C ALA A 16 9.27 -10.40 -1.77
N ASP A 17 10.00 -9.75 -0.87
CA ASP A 17 11.41 -10.07 -0.60
C ASP A 17 11.54 -11.07 0.54
N ALA A 18 12.66 -11.78 0.57
CA ALA A 18 13.16 -12.42 1.78
C ALA A 18 13.18 -11.41 2.93
N TYR A 19 12.95 -11.88 4.16
CA TYR A 19 13.11 -11.00 5.31
C TYR A 19 14.61 -10.78 5.56
N VAL A 20 15.01 -9.51 5.40
CA VAL A 20 16.34 -9.03 5.75
C VAL A 20 16.14 -7.85 6.69
N ASP A 21 16.61 -7.99 7.92
CA ASP A 21 16.52 -6.95 8.95
C ASP A 21 17.57 -5.87 8.67
N HIS A 22 17.32 -5.05 7.64
CA HIS A 22 18.21 -4.00 7.18
C HIS A 22 17.41 -2.81 6.64
N PRO A 23 17.85 -1.56 6.87
CA PRO A 23 17.13 -0.37 6.40
C PRO A 23 16.94 -0.22 4.89
N ALA A 24 17.60 -1.08 4.09
CA ALA A 24 17.40 -1.13 2.65
C ALA A 24 16.10 -1.85 2.25
N PHE A 25 15.42 -2.49 3.21
CA PHE A 25 14.19 -3.25 3.01
C PHE A 25 13.03 -2.55 3.72
N GLY A 26 12.17 -1.90 2.94
CA GLY A 26 11.08 -1.08 3.48
C GLY A 26 10.13 -1.86 4.40
N ALA A 27 9.86 -3.14 4.13
CA ALA A 27 9.02 -3.95 5.01
C ALA A 27 9.63 -4.14 6.41
N SER A 28 10.96 -4.20 6.51
CA SER A 28 11.69 -4.32 7.78
C SER A 28 11.65 -3.01 8.54
N VAL A 29 11.93 -1.87 7.86
CA VAL A 29 11.85 -0.53 8.47
C VAL A 29 10.43 -0.26 9.02
N ILE A 30 9.40 -0.46 8.19
CA ILE A 30 8.01 -0.24 8.60
C ILE A 30 7.61 -1.20 9.73
N GLY A 31 8.05 -2.47 9.66
CA GLY A 31 7.79 -3.44 10.71
C GLY A 31 8.38 -3.02 12.06
N ARG A 32 9.65 -2.61 12.06
CA ARG A 32 10.37 -2.12 13.26
C ARG A 32 9.74 -0.85 13.82
N LEU A 33 9.37 0.08 12.95
CA LEU A 33 8.73 1.33 13.33
C LEU A 33 7.38 1.09 14.01
N LEU A 34 6.54 0.21 13.44
CA LEU A 34 5.28 -0.18 14.06
C LEU A 34 5.49 -0.94 15.39
N GLU A 35 6.49 -1.82 15.48
CA GLU A 35 6.86 -2.47 16.75
C GLU A 35 7.32 -1.45 17.81
N ALA A 36 8.04 -0.40 17.42
CA ALA A 36 8.50 0.67 18.32
C ALA A 36 7.33 1.49 18.89
N GLU A 37 6.24 1.63 18.14
CA GLU A 37 4.96 2.19 18.62
C GLU A 37 4.15 1.20 19.48
N GLY A 38 4.72 0.05 19.85
CA GLY A 38 4.11 -0.93 20.73
C GLY A 38 3.13 -1.87 20.05
N LEU A 39 3.06 -1.88 18.72
CA LEU A 39 2.17 -2.77 17.98
C LEU A 39 2.76 -4.17 17.82
N ARG A 40 1.89 -5.17 17.81
CA ARG A 40 2.20 -6.57 17.53
C ARG A 40 2.27 -6.77 16.03
N VAL A 41 3.47 -6.73 15.45
CA VAL A 41 3.66 -6.83 14.00
C VAL A 41 4.16 -8.22 13.62
N ALA A 42 3.63 -8.75 12.52
CA ALA A 42 4.19 -9.94 11.88
C ALA A 42 4.57 -9.63 10.44
N ILE A 43 5.71 -10.15 9.99
CA ILE A 43 6.14 -10.07 8.59
C ILE A 43 6.09 -11.49 8.02
N VAL A 44 5.41 -11.65 6.89
CA VAL A 44 5.37 -12.87 6.09
C VAL A 44 6.18 -12.62 4.81
N PRO A 45 7.48 -12.97 4.80
CA PRO A 45 8.31 -12.83 3.61
C PRO A 45 8.03 -13.97 2.62
N GLN A 46 7.93 -13.63 1.34
CA GLN A 46 7.77 -14.58 0.24
C GLN A 46 6.70 -15.66 0.51
N PRO A 47 5.46 -15.25 0.85
CA PRO A 47 4.38 -16.20 1.11
C PRO A 47 4.13 -17.07 -0.12
N ASP A 48 3.91 -18.36 0.07
CA ASP A 48 3.53 -19.24 -1.03
C ASP A 48 2.14 -18.86 -1.57
N TRP A 49 2.12 -18.29 -2.77
CA TRP A 49 0.91 -17.89 -3.50
C TRP A 49 0.38 -19.02 -4.40
N HIS A 50 1.00 -20.20 -4.34
CA HIS A 50 0.48 -21.40 -4.98
C HIS A 50 -0.46 -22.14 -4.02
N GLY A 51 -1.42 -22.85 -4.60
CA GLY A 51 -2.23 -23.83 -3.87
C GLY A 51 -3.22 -23.23 -2.87
N ASP A 52 -3.12 -23.68 -1.61
CA ASP A 52 -4.16 -23.49 -0.59
C ASP A 52 -4.01 -22.21 0.23
N PHE A 53 -2.97 -21.40 -0.04
CA PHE A 53 -2.65 -20.14 0.63
C PHE A 53 -2.40 -20.28 2.14
N ARG A 54 -1.74 -21.37 2.58
CA ARG A 54 -1.41 -21.60 3.99
C ARG A 54 -0.69 -20.42 4.64
N ASP A 55 0.27 -19.81 3.96
CA ASP A 55 1.06 -18.70 4.51
C ASP A 55 0.24 -17.43 4.73
N PHE A 56 -0.83 -17.25 3.95
CA PHE A 56 -1.80 -16.16 4.13
C PHE A 56 -2.80 -16.43 5.26
N LYS A 57 -3.09 -17.70 5.57
CA LYS A 57 -4.06 -18.10 6.60
C LYS A 57 -3.46 -18.23 8.00
N LYS A 58 -2.18 -18.63 8.09
CA LYS A 58 -1.56 -19.12 9.34
C LYS A 58 -1.64 -18.14 10.52
N LEU A 59 -1.55 -16.83 10.25
CA LEU A 59 -1.56 -15.80 11.28
C LEU A 59 -2.96 -15.24 11.58
N GLY A 60 -3.97 -15.65 10.80
CA GLY A 60 -5.35 -15.18 10.94
C GLY A 60 -5.53 -13.71 10.55
N ARG A 61 -6.58 -13.11 11.11
CA ARG A 61 -6.95 -11.72 10.89
C ARG A 61 -6.09 -10.78 11.76
N PRO A 62 -5.56 -9.67 11.21
CA PRO A 62 -4.94 -8.62 12.00
C PRO A 62 -6.00 -7.71 12.65
N ARG A 63 -5.68 -7.12 13.80
CA ARG A 63 -6.57 -6.17 14.48
C ARG A 63 -6.84 -4.91 13.65
N LEU A 64 -5.81 -4.41 12.95
CA LEU A 64 -5.86 -3.15 12.21
C LEU A 64 -5.96 -3.36 10.69
N PHE A 65 -4.92 -3.91 10.05
CA PHE A 65 -4.88 -4.09 8.60
C PHE A 65 -3.80 -5.07 8.13
N PHE A 66 -3.93 -5.52 6.88
CA PHE A 66 -2.84 -6.14 6.13
C PHE A 66 -2.03 -5.09 5.39
N GLY A 67 -0.70 -5.16 5.47
CA GLY A 67 0.20 -4.37 4.65
C GLY A 67 0.83 -5.22 3.55
N ILE A 68 1.00 -4.68 2.35
CA ILE A 68 1.71 -5.37 1.25
C ILE A 68 2.88 -4.52 0.76
N SER A 69 4.07 -5.12 0.77
CA SER A 69 5.26 -4.61 0.12
C SER A 69 5.67 -5.52 -1.04
N PRO A 70 5.79 -5.01 -2.27
CA PRO A 70 6.25 -5.77 -3.43
C PRO A 70 7.77 -6.05 -3.40
N GLY A 71 8.47 -5.63 -2.35
CA GLY A 71 9.93 -5.71 -2.22
C GLY A 71 10.64 -4.41 -2.56
N ALA A 72 11.96 -4.42 -2.40
CA ALA A 72 12.89 -3.31 -2.63
C ALA A 72 13.15 -3.04 -4.12
N MET A 73 12.72 -3.93 -5.00
CA MET A 73 12.78 -3.77 -6.46
C MET A 73 11.47 -4.28 -7.09
N ASP A 74 11.10 -3.73 -8.24
CA ASP A 74 9.96 -4.23 -9.02
C ASP A 74 10.17 -5.71 -9.39
N SER A 75 9.14 -6.52 -9.13
CA SER A 75 9.16 -7.98 -9.31
C SER A 75 9.51 -8.40 -10.73
N MET A 76 9.06 -7.63 -11.73
CA MET A 76 9.33 -7.93 -13.13
C MET A 76 10.77 -7.62 -13.50
N VAL A 77 11.32 -6.50 -13.02
CA VAL A 77 12.72 -6.12 -13.23
C VAL A 77 13.70 -7.11 -12.58
N ASN A 78 13.29 -7.68 -11.44
CA ASN A 78 14.11 -8.66 -10.75
C ASN A 78 14.00 -10.08 -11.36
N LYS A 79 12.87 -10.41 -11.99
CA LYS A 79 12.70 -11.70 -12.67
C LYS A 79 13.27 -11.70 -14.09
N TYR A 80 13.20 -10.56 -14.78
CA TYR A 80 13.55 -10.45 -16.19
C TYR A 80 14.61 -9.37 -16.46
N THR A 81 15.39 -9.59 -17.51
CA THR A 81 16.24 -8.56 -18.12
C THR A 81 15.40 -7.58 -18.95
N ALA A 82 15.96 -6.42 -19.31
CA ALA A 82 15.30 -5.46 -20.20
C ALA A 82 14.89 -6.07 -21.57
N ALA A 83 15.58 -7.12 -22.01
CA ALA A 83 15.24 -7.88 -23.22
C ALA A 83 14.22 -9.02 -22.96
N ARG A 84 13.49 -8.97 -21.84
CA ARG A 84 12.47 -9.95 -21.40
C ARG A 84 12.97 -11.39 -21.26
N ARG A 85 14.28 -11.58 -21.00
CA ARG A 85 14.84 -12.91 -20.66
C ARG A 85 14.85 -13.11 -19.16
N LEU A 86 14.51 -14.32 -18.69
CA LEU A 86 14.65 -14.70 -17.29
C LEU A 86 16.08 -14.50 -16.81
N ARG A 87 16.23 -13.95 -15.60
CA ARG A 87 17.52 -13.86 -14.92
C ARG A 87 17.89 -15.22 -14.34
N SER A 88 19.19 -15.45 -14.14
CA SER A 88 19.70 -16.70 -13.58
C SER A 88 19.44 -16.85 -12.09
N GLU A 89 19.26 -15.73 -11.37
CA GLU A 89 19.05 -15.68 -9.92
C GLU A 89 18.06 -14.56 -9.59
N ASP A 90 17.32 -14.75 -8.49
CA ASP A 90 16.52 -13.69 -7.86
C ASP A 90 17.32 -13.15 -6.65
N ALA A 91 17.86 -11.93 -6.77
CA ALA A 91 18.75 -11.33 -5.76
C ALA A 91 18.09 -11.04 -4.40
N TYR A 92 16.76 -11.12 -4.31
CA TYR A 92 15.98 -10.84 -3.10
C TYR A 92 15.34 -12.10 -2.52
N SER A 93 15.76 -13.26 -2.99
CA SER A 93 15.27 -14.57 -2.60
C SER A 93 16.39 -15.39 -1.94
N PRO A 94 16.10 -16.20 -0.91
CA PRO A 94 17.11 -17.06 -0.29
C PRO A 94 17.76 -17.97 -1.33
N ASP A 95 19.09 -18.04 -1.29
CA ASP A 95 19.93 -18.81 -2.22
C ASP A 95 19.73 -18.47 -3.70
N GLY A 96 19.24 -17.26 -4.03
CA GLY A 96 19.01 -16.84 -5.40
C GLY A 96 17.86 -17.58 -6.11
N ARG A 97 17.04 -18.32 -5.34
CA ARG A 97 15.99 -19.19 -5.89
C ARG A 97 14.91 -18.37 -6.62
N HIS A 98 14.50 -18.89 -7.76
CA HIS A 98 13.33 -18.40 -8.47
C HIS A 98 12.03 -18.88 -7.83
N ASP A 99 10.93 -18.28 -8.24
CA ASP A 99 9.57 -18.73 -7.92
C ASP A 99 9.28 -18.74 -6.41
N LEU A 100 9.85 -17.76 -5.69
CA LEU A 100 9.48 -17.44 -4.30
C LEU A 100 8.63 -16.17 -4.19
N ARG A 101 8.36 -15.52 -5.32
CA ARG A 101 7.40 -14.43 -5.42
C ARG A 101 6.75 -14.42 -6.80
N PRO A 102 5.48 -14.01 -6.88
CA PRO A 102 4.82 -13.84 -8.16
C PRO A 102 5.32 -12.59 -8.89
N GLU A 103 4.99 -12.52 -10.17
CA GLU A 103 4.93 -11.27 -10.90
C GLU A 103 3.77 -10.42 -10.35
N TYR A 104 3.97 -9.11 -10.23
CA TYR A 104 2.97 -8.18 -9.70
C TYR A 104 2.44 -8.58 -8.30
N PRO A 105 3.33 -8.80 -7.32
CA PRO A 105 2.96 -9.30 -5.99
C PRO A 105 1.94 -8.41 -5.29
N THR A 106 1.93 -7.10 -5.53
CA THR A 106 0.91 -6.23 -4.94
C THR A 106 -0.49 -6.69 -5.33
N ILE A 107 -0.74 -6.98 -6.61
CA ILE A 107 -2.06 -7.44 -7.10
C ILE A 107 -2.32 -8.88 -6.64
N VAL A 108 -1.34 -9.77 -6.80
CA VAL A 108 -1.52 -11.20 -6.46
C VAL A 108 -1.82 -11.39 -4.97
N TYR A 109 -1.04 -10.77 -4.09
CA TYR A 109 -1.23 -10.89 -2.65
C TYR A 109 -2.54 -10.22 -2.21
N THR A 110 -2.88 -9.05 -2.78
CA THR A 110 -4.17 -8.40 -2.47
C THR A 110 -5.35 -9.30 -2.84
N ASN A 111 -5.35 -9.91 -4.02
CA ASN A 111 -6.44 -10.78 -4.46
C ASN A 111 -6.61 -12.02 -3.56
N ILE A 112 -5.49 -12.61 -3.12
CA ILE A 112 -5.51 -13.74 -2.18
C ILE A 112 -6.10 -13.30 -0.84
N LEU A 113 -5.61 -12.20 -0.28
CA LEU A 113 -6.09 -11.68 1.00
C LEU A 113 -7.55 -11.25 0.94
N ARG A 114 -7.98 -10.59 -0.14
CA ARG A 114 -9.39 -10.21 -0.33
C ARG A 114 -10.31 -11.43 -0.43
N LYS A 115 -9.85 -12.54 -1.02
CA LYS A 115 -10.61 -13.79 -1.05
C LYS A 115 -10.74 -14.45 0.33
N LEU A 116 -9.69 -14.41 1.14
CA LEU A 116 -9.63 -15.05 2.45
C LEU A 116 -10.27 -14.20 3.55
N PHE A 117 -10.12 -12.89 3.46
CA PHE A 117 -10.46 -11.89 4.47
C PHE A 117 -11.14 -10.68 3.79
N PRO A 118 -12.37 -10.87 3.26
CA PRO A 118 -13.01 -9.90 2.37
C PRO A 118 -13.23 -8.52 2.99
N ASP A 119 -13.36 -8.45 4.31
CA ASP A 119 -13.65 -7.24 5.07
C ASP A 119 -12.44 -6.66 5.82
N VAL A 120 -11.25 -7.26 5.72
CA VAL A 120 -10.05 -6.69 6.35
C VAL A 120 -9.46 -5.59 5.44
N PRO A 121 -9.04 -4.43 5.98
CA PRO A 121 -8.39 -3.40 5.19
C PRO A 121 -7.02 -3.85 4.67
N ILE A 122 -6.70 -3.45 3.44
CA ILE A 122 -5.41 -3.74 2.79
C ILE A 122 -4.71 -2.42 2.43
N VAL A 123 -3.53 -2.20 3.00
CA VAL A 123 -2.66 -1.04 2.79
C VAL A 123 -1.50 -1.44 1.87
N LEU A 124 -1.38 -0.76 0.74
CA LEU A 124 -0.30 -0.99 -0.22
C LEU A 124 0.85 -0.03 0.03
N GLY A 125 2.09 -0.52 -0.08
CA GLY A 125 3.28 0.32 -0.03
C GLY A 125 4.34 -0.12 -1.04
N GLY A 126 5.51 0.51 -0.95
CA GLY A 126 6.68 0.18 -1.76
C GLY A 126 6.59 0.68 -3.21
N ILE A 127 7.58 0.29 -4.01
CA ILE A 127 7.86 0.89 -5.32
C ILE A 127 6.74 0.59 -6.32
N GLU A 128 6.23 -0.65 -6.36
CA GLU A 128 5.17 -1.06 -7.28
C GLU A 128 3.89 -0.23 -7.08
N ALA A 129 3.43 -0.10 -5.83
CA ALA A 129 2.23 0.69 -5.52
C ALA A 129 2.47 2.20 -5.73
N SER A 130 3.63 2.71 -5.29
CA SER A 130 3.96 4.13 -5.41
C SER A 130 3.98 4.60 -6.86
N LEU A 131 4.67 3.88 -7.75
CA LEU A 131 4.81 4.28 -9.15
C LEU A 131 3.53 4.07 -9.97
N ARG A 132 2.63 3.21 -9.49
CA ARG A 132 1.38 2.84 -10.18
C ARG A 132 0.13 3.45 -9.51
N ARG A 133 0.32 4.51 -8.73
CA ARG A 133 -0.73 5.18 -7.93
C ARG A 133 -1.82 5.86 -8.75
N VAL A 134 -1.49 6.27 -9.97
CA VAL A 134 -2.41 6.81 -10.99
C VAL A 134 -2.25 5.99 -12.27
N MET A 135 -2.90 6.39 -13.36
CA MET A 135 -2.65 5.79 -14.67
C MET A 135 -1.16 5.70 -14.99
N HIS A 136 -0.73 4.52 -15.45
CA HIS A 136 0.66 4.24 -15.80
C HIS A 136 0.74 3.34 -17.03
N TYR A 137 1.89 3.36 -17.70
CA TYR A 137 2.18 2.40 -18.77
C TYR A 137 2.88 1.16 -18.17
N ASP A 138 2.30 -0.01 -18.37
CA ASP A 138 2.94 -1.28 -18.03
C ASP A 138 3.77 -1.76 -19.23
N TYR A 139 5.09 -1.70 -19.10
CA TYR A 139 6.04 -2.12 -20.14
C TYR A 139 5.94 -3.60 -20.50
N TRP A 140 5.59 -4.46 -19.55
CA TRP A 140 5.56 -5.92 -19.75
C TRP A 140 4.26 -6.36 -20.43
N GLN A 141 3.16 -5.68 -20.11
CA GLN A 141 1.85 -5.91 -20.75
C GLN A 141 1.62 -5.05 -22.00
N GLU A 142 2.52 -4.10 -22.28
CA GLU A 142 2.45 -3.16 -23.41
C GLU A 142 1.15 -2.35 -23.49
N LYS A 143 0.59 -1.98 -22.34
CA LYS A 143 -0.68 -1.23 -22.26
C LYS A 143 -0.68 -0.21 -21.14
N PHE A 144 -1.55 0.78 -21.30
CA PHE A 144 -1.89 1.67 -20.20
C PHE A 144 -2.83 0.97 -19.23
N MET A 145 -2.50 1.13 -17.95
CA MET A 145 -3.21 0.57 -16.82
C MET A 145 -3.79 1.72 -15.99
N PRO A 146 -4.94 1.52 -15.34
CA PRO A 146 -5.46 2.46 -14.37
C PRO A 146 -4.54 2.52 -13.13
N SER A 147 -4.94 3.29 -12.10
CA SER A 147 -4.33 3.14 -10.77
C SER A 147 -4.37 1.70 -10.29
N ILE A 148 -3.30 1.22 -9.67
CA ILE A 148 -3.22 -0.14 -9.12
C ILE A 148 -4.33 -0.44 -8.10
N LEU A 149 -4.87 0.57 -7.41
CA LEU A 149 -6.01 0.39 -6.49
C LEU A 149 -7.27 -0.09 -7.22
N ILE A 150 -7.45 0.26 -8.50
CA ILE A 150 -8.59 -0.19 -9.31
C ILE A 150 -8.45 -1.66 -9.66
N ASP A 151 -7.23 -2.12 -9.93
CA ASP A 151 -6.98 -3.50 -10.34
C ASP A 151 -6.79 -4.46 -9.16
N SER A 152 -6.38 -3.96 -7.99
CA SER A 152 -6.15 -4.78 -6.79
C SER A 152 -7.34 -4.83 -5.82
N ASP A 153 -8.25 -3.86 -5.83
CA ASP A 153 -9.28 -3.68 -4.77
C ASP A 153 -8.68 -3.57 -3.35
N ALA A 154 -7.49 -2.97 -3.25
CA ALA A 154 -6.93 -2.54 -1.97
C ALA A 154 -7.57 -1.22 -1.52
N ASP A 155 -7.39 -0.89 -0.25
CA ASP A 155 -8.11 0.22 0.37
C ASP A 155 -7.33 1.54 0.30
N ILE A 156 -6.00 1.50 0.36
CA ILE A 156 -5.17 2.70 0.32
C ILE A 156 -3.74 2.39 -0.16
N ILE A 157 -3.05 3.37 -0.73
CA ILE A 157 -1.59 3.33 -0.95
C ILE A 157 -0.92 4.30 0.03
N THR A 158 0.18 3.90 0.65
CA THR A 158 1.21 4.80 1.18
C THR A 158 2.34 4.89 0.16
N TYR A 159 2.56 6.08 -0.43
CA TYR A 159 3.55 6.23 -1.52
C TYR A 159 4.83 6.93 -1.03
N GLY A 160 5.97 6.65 -1.65
CA GLY A 160 7.25 7.24 -1.21
C GLY A 160 7.71 6.69 0.14
N MET A 161 8.20 7.57 1.03
CA MET A 161 8.69 7.20 2.37
C MET A 161 7.53 6.86 3.33
N GLY A 162 7.27 5.56 3.52
CA GLY A 162 6.06 5.08 4.16
C GLY A 162 5.94 5.28 5.68
N GLU A 163 6.99 5.76 6.35
CA GLU A 163 7.12 5.83 7.81
C GLU A 163 5.97 6.61 8.46
N LYS A 164 5.88 7.91 8.19
CA LYS A 164 4.84 8.81 8.72
C LYS A 164 3.42 8.40 8.35
N PRO A 165 3.09 8.13 7.07
CA PRO A 165 1.72 7.78 6.72
C PRO A 165 1.29 6.44 7.36
N THR A 166 2.18 5.46 7.44
CA THR A 166 1.83 4.15 8.02
C THR A 166 1.61 4.25 9.53
N LEU A 167 2.43 5.01 10.25
CA LEU A 167 2.20 5.27 11.66
C LEU A 167 0.90 6.01 11.90
N MET A 168 0.61 7.07 11.13
CA MET A 168 -0.63 7.83 11.27
C MET A 168 -1.88 6.98 10.97
N LEU A 169 -1.80 6.03 10.02
CA LEU A 169 -2.88 5.06 9.79
C LEU A 169 -3.08 4.16 11.02
N ALA A 170 -2.01 3.57 11.55
CA ALA A 170 -2.10 2.67 12.69
C ALA A 170 -2.59 3.36 13.97
N ASP A 171 -2.14 4.58 14.20
CA ASP A 171 -2.55 5.45 15.32
C ASP A 171 -4.05 5.75 15.25
N LYS A 172 -4.54 6.30 14.14
CA LYS A 172 -5.96 6.61 13.93
C LYS A 172 -6.89 5.39 14.11
N LEU A 173 -6.47 4.23 13.61
CA LEU A 173 -7.26 3.00 13.77
C LEU A 173 -7.22 2.48 15.22
N SER A 174 -6.11 2.67 15.92
CA SER A 174 -5.99 2.32 17.34
C SER A 174 -6.82 3.25 18.22
N GLU A 175 -6.82 4.56 17.93
CA GLU A 175 -7.71 5.55 18.56
C GLU A 175 -9.18 5.19 18.33
N ALA A 176 -9.55 4.83 17.09
CA ALA A 176 -10.92 4.42 16.78
C ALA A 176 -11.38 3.21 17.63
N ILE A 177 -10.48 2.25 17.88
CA ILE A 177 -10.75 1.12 18.78
C ILE A 177 -10.90 1.59 20.23
N ALA A 178 -9.98 2.43 20.72
CA ALA A 178 -10.00 2.92 22.10
C ALA A 178 -11.25 3.76 22.42
N ASP A 179 -11.71 4.53 21.43
CA ASP A 179 -12.87 5.41 21.54
C ASP A 179 -14.21 4.72 21.22
N TYR A 180 -14.20 3.40 20.98
CA TYR A 180 -15.38 2.62 20.61
C TYR A 180 -16.12 3.22 19.40
N HIS A 181 -15.36 3.59 18.36
CA HIS A 181 -15.90 4.24 17.16
C HIS A 181 -17.13 3.51 16.62
N SER A 182 -18.16 4.26 16.22
CA SER A 182 -19.49 3.71 15.93
C SER A 182 -19.54 2.73 14.76
N SER A 183 -18.54 2.74 13.89
CA SER A 183 -18.42 1.81 12.75
C SER A 183 -17.56 0.58 13.04
N LEU A 184 -17.07 0.38 14.28
CA LEU A 184 -16.41 -0.86 14.67
C LEU A 184 -17.37 -2.04 14.56
N PHE A 185 -16.86 -3.15 14.04
CA PHE A 185 -17.53 -4.43 14.12
C PHE A 185 -17.18 -5.12 15.43
N TYR A 186 -18.17 -5.71 16.10
CA TYR A 186 -17.98 -6.54 17.28
C TYR A 186 -18.49 -7.94 16.97
N ASP A 187 -17.70 -8.96 17.30
CA ASP A 187 -18.15 -10.34 17.20
C ASP A 187 -19.01 -10.78 18.39
N GLU A 188 -19.43 -12.04 18.38
CA GLU A 188 -20.26 -12.65 19.44
C GLU A 188 -19.57 -12.70 20.82
N ASN A 189 -18.24 -12.58 20.87
CA ASN A 189 -17.46 -12.56 22.10
C ASN A 189 -17.18 -11.14 22.59
N GLY A 190 -17.61 -10.11 21.83
CA GLY A 190 -17.39 -8.72 22.12
C GLY A 190 -16.00 -8.20 21.72
N GLU A 191 -15.25 -8.96 20.91
CA GLU A 191 -13.98 -8.50 20.35
C GLU A 191 -14.25 -7.52 19.21
N SER A 192 -13.54 -6.39 19.19
CA SER A 192 -13.70 -5.35 18.17
C SER A 192 -12.69 -5.47 17.05
N TYR A 193 -13.14 -5.22 15.82
CA TYR A 193 -12.31 -5.32 14.63
C TYR A 193 -12.47 -4.10 13.73
N ILE A 194 -11.35 -3.67 13.14
CA ILE A 194 -11.38 -2.77 11.99
C ILE A 194 -11.82 -3.58 10.78
N THR A 195 -12.95 -3.21 10.20
CA THR A 195 -13.40 -3.68 8.87
C THR A 195 -13.05 -2.64 7.80
N ARG A 196 -13.22 -2.97 6.52
CA ARG A 196 -13.11 -1.99 5.42
C ARG A 196 -14.00 -0.79 5.65
N ASP A 197 -15.24 -1.01 6.08
CA ASP A 197 -16.21 0.06 6.33
C ASP A 197 -15.72 0.97 7.46
N THR A 198 -15.24 0.38 8.57
CA THR A 198 -14.61 1.14 9.66
C THR A 198 -13.40 1.92 9.17
N PHE A 199 -12.53 1.29 8.38
CA PHE A 199 -11.33 1.93 7.83
C PHE A 199 -11.70 3.10 6.92
N HIS A 200 -12.68 2.95 6.04
CA HIS A 200 -13.12 4.01 5.13
C HIS A 200 -13.72 5.19 5.91
N ASP A 201 -14.52 4.91 6.95
CA ASP A 201 -15.10 5.95 7.81
C ASP A 201 -14.03 6.72 8.61
N VAL A 202 -13.06 6.00 9.19
CA VAL A 202 -12.00 6.58 10.02
C VAL A 202 -10.92 7.30 9.21
N ILE A 203 -10.49 6.73 8.07
CA ILE A 203 -9.33 7.21 7.32
C ILE A 203 -9.72 8.00 6.07
N GLN A 204 -10.75 7.56 5.36
CA GLN A 204 -11.04 8.08 4.01
C GLN A 204 -12.10 9.18 4.04
N MET A 205 -13.05 9.17 4.96
CA MET A 205 -14.15 10.15 4.99
C MET A 205 -13.83 11.42 5.80
N LYS A 206 -12.99 11.32 6.84
CA LYS A 206 -12.66 12.43 7.75
C LYS A 206 -11.15 12.46 7.99
N ASN A 207 -10.50 13.58 7.70
CA ASN A 207 -9.07 13.82 7.94
C ASN A 207 -8.14 12.90 7.12
N SER A 208 -8.04 13.17 5.81
CA SER A 208 -7.14 12.47 4.90
C SER A 208 -5.71 12.39 5.45
N VAL A 209 -5.15 11.19 5.51
CA VAL A 209 -3.73 10.99 5.88
C VAL A 209 -2.86 11.52 4.73
N PRO A 210 -1.91 12.44 4.98
CA PRO A 210 -0.97 12.89 3.95
C PRO A 210 -0.22 11.72 3.34
N GLN A 211 0.28 11.90 2.12
CA GLN A 211 1.10 10.90 1.44
C GLN A 211 0.39 9.55 1.19
N THR A 212 -0.93 9.62 0.99
CA THR A 212 -1.77 8.47 0.67
C THR A 212 -2.51 8.63 -0.64
N VAL A 213 -2.98 7.50 -1.18
CA VAL A 213 -3.85 7.46 -2.35
C VAL A 213 -5.07 6.63 -2.01
N SER A 214 -6.26 7.16 -2.27
CA SER A 214 -7.54 6.46 -2.06
C SER A 214 -8.47 6.63 -3.26
N ILE A 215 -9.47 5.77 -3.36
CA ILE A 215 -10.50 5.82 -4.39
C ILE A 215 -11.81 6.34 -3.79
N TYR A 216 -12.49 7.23 -4.50
CA TYR A 216 -13.77 7.79 -4.11
C TYR A 216 -14.79 7.77 -5.25
N GLU A 217 -16.06 7.84 -4.89
CA GLU A 217 -17.07 8.40 -5.79
C GLU A 217 -16.94 9.92 -5.80
N ARG A 218 -17.29 10.58 -6.90
CA ARG A 218 -17.07 12.02 -7.03
C ARG A 218 -17.67 12.85 -5.89
N HIS A 219 -18.86 12.47 -5.42
CA HIS A 219 -19.58 13.17 -4.35
C HIS A 219 -19.14 12.77 -2.93
N THR A 220 -18.28 11.74 -2.79
CA THR A 220 -17.72 11.32 -1.49
C THR A 220 -16.27 11.77 -1.28
N ILE A 221 -15.67 12.46 -2.25
CA ILE A 221 -14.33 13.05 -2.10
C ILE A 221 -14.35 14.00 -0.89
N PRO A 222 -13.48 13.80 0.11
CA PRO A 222 -13.38 14.70 1.26
C PRO A 222 -13.09 16.12 0.82
N GLU A 223 -13.90 17.05 1.33
CA GLU A 223 -13.89 18.48 1.00
C GLU A 223 -14.20 18.80 -0.48
N GLY A 224 -14.66 17.82 -1.27
CA GLY A 224 -14.88 17.97 -2.71
C GLY A 224 -13.59 18.26 -3.48
N ILE A 225 -13.71 18.73 -4.73
CA ILE A 225 -12.57 19.20 -5.54
C ILE A 225 -12.32 20.68 -5.21
N LYS A 226 -11.14 20.98 -4.71
CA LYS A 226 -10.70 22.31 -4.27
C LYS A 226 -10.07 23.09 -5.42
N LYS A 227 -9.97 24.42 -5.25
CA LYS A 227 -9.42 25.32 -6.27
C LYS A 227 -7.94 25.08 -6.57
N ASP A 228 -7.20 24.63 -5.56
CA ASP A 228 -5.77 24.32 -5.61
C ASP A 228 -5.48 22.86 -5.93
N ASP A 229 -6.50 22.03 -6.14
CA ASP A 229 -6.31 20.68 -6.65
C ASP A 229 -5.85 20.70 -8.11
N ILE A 230 -5.03 19.74 -8.48
CA ILE A 230 -4.71 19.45 -9.88
C ILE A 230 -5.56 18.27 -10.32
N VAL A 231 -6.53 18.55 -11.19
CA VAL A 231 -7.33 17.52 -11.85
C VAL A 231 -6.60 17.07 -13.10
N LEU A 232 -6.10 15.85 -13.08
CA LEU A 232 -5.46 15.17 -14.19
C LEU A 232 -6.51 14.78 -15.24
N HIS A 233 -6.09 14.64 -16.50
CA HIS A 233 -6.93 14.07 -17.56
C HIS A 233 -7.36 12.65 -17.18
N SER A 234 -8.61 12.29 -17.49
CA SER A 234 -9.16 10.98 -17.13
C SER A 234 -8.38 9.84 -17.80
N PHE A 235 -8.48 8.63 -17.23
CA PHE A 235 -7.91 7.43 -17.84
C PHE A 235 -8.43 7.25 -19.28
N GLU A 236 -9.74 7.44 -19.47
CA GLU A 236 -10.43 7.30 -20.76
C GLU A 236 -9.98 8.34 -21.79
N ASP A 237 -9.77 9.60 -21.37
CA ASP A 237 -9.24 10.65 -22.25
C ASP A 237 -7.80 10.34 -22.67
N CYS A 238 -6.97 9.91 -21.71
CA CYS A 238 -5.58 9.54 -21.98
C CYS A 238 -5.44 8.31 -22.90
N LEU A 239 -6.39 7.37 -22.88
CA LEU A 239 -6.44 6.28 -23.86
C LEU A 239 -6.74 6.78 -25.28
N SER A 240 -7.45 7.91 -25.39
CA SER A 240 -7.81 8.52 -26.68
C SER A 240 -6.71 9.44 -27.22
N ASP A 241 -5.95 10.12 -26.35
CA ASP A 241 -4.81 10.95 -26.71
C ASP A 241 -3.64 10.80 -25.73
N LEU A 242 -2.55 10.19 -26.21
CA LEU A 242 -1.34 9.94 -25.42
C LEU A 242 -0.62 11.21 -24.97
N LYS A 243 -0.87 12.36 -25.59
CA LYS A 243 -0.33 13.65 -25.12
C LYS A 243 -0.93 14.07 -23.79
N LEU A 244 -2.19 13.68 -23.53
CA LEU A 244 -2.84 13.93 -22.25
C LEU A 244 -2.19 13.10 -21.14
N HIS A 245 -1.80 11.85 -21.45
CA HIS A 245 -1.01 11.06 -20.51
C HIS A 245 0.37 11.69 -20.23
N ALA A 246 1.06 12.18 -21.27
CA ALA A 246 2.34 12.86 -21.09
C ALA A 246 2.22 14.13 -20.22
N ASP A 247 1.14 14.91 -20.38
CA ASP A 247 0.85 16.07 -19.55
C ASP A 247 0.53 15.69 -18.09
N ASN A 248 -0.25 14.62 -17.89
CA ASN A 248 -0.49 14.06 -16.56
C ASN A 248 0.82 13.62 -15.89
N PHE A 249 1.67 12.90 -16.63
CA PHE A 249 2.97 12.45 -16.12
C PHE A 249 3.84 13.64 -15.69
N ARG A 250 3.88 14.72 -16.49
CA ARG A 250 4.57 15.96 -16.12
C ARG A 250 4.07 16.52 -14.79
N HIS A 251 2.74 16.63 -14.61
CA HIS A 251 2.16 17.11 -13.35
C HIS A 251 2.54 16.21 -12.16
N VAL A 252 2.44 14.89 -12.32
CA VAL A 252 2.79 13.92 -11.26
C VAL A 252 4.26 14.06 -10.84
N GLU A 253 5.18 14.18 -11.81
CA GLU A 253 6.61 14.34 -11.54
C GLU A 253 6.94 15.70 -10.92
N GLU A 254 6.33 16.79 -11.41
CA GLU A 254 6.49 18.13 -10.84
C GLU A 254 6.04 18.15 -9.37
N GLU A 255 4.85 17.63 -9.06
CA GLU A 255 4.34 17.58 -7.69
C GLU A 255 5.18 16.68 -6.77
N SER A 256 5.73 15.58 -7.29
CA SER A 256 6.56 14.66 -6.49
C SER A 256 7.88 15.28 -6.04
N ASN A 257 8.33 16.37 -6.69
CA ASN A 257 9.58 17.07 -6.37
C ASN A 257 9.36 18.40 -5.62
N LYS A 258 8.11 18.78 -5.33
CA LYS A 258 7.82 20.02 -4.59
C LYS A 258 7.92 19.81 -3.09
N LEU A 259 8.42 20.83 -2.38
CA LEU A 259 8.35 20.92 -0.91
C LEU A 259 6.90 21.05 -0.40
N LYS A 260 6.03 21.66 -1.21
CA LYS A 260 4.59 21.80 -0.95
C LYS A 260 3.84 21.40 -2.22
N ALA A 261 3.48 20.13 -2.30
CA ALA A 261 2.73 19.61 -3.43
C ALA A 261 1.24 19.91 -3.31
N ASN A 262 0.57 20.01 -4.45
CA ASN A 262 -0.88 20.07 -4.58
C ASN A 262 -1.46 18.65 -4.58
N ARG A 263 -2.73 18.52 -4.16
CA ARG A 263 -3.45 17.25 -4.23
C ARG A 263 -3.76 16.94 -5.69
N LEU A 264 -3.51 15.70 -6.12
CA LEU A 264 -3.81 15.26 -7.48
C LEU A 264 -5.10 14.44 -7.49
N LEU A 265 -5.91 14.60 -8.52
CA LEU A 265 -7.12 13.81 -8.73
C LEU A 265 -7.15 13.29 -10.16
N GLN A 266 -7.46 12.01 -10.35
CA GLN A 266 -7.67 11.43 -11.67
C GLN A 266 -8.97 10.64 -11.69
N GLU A 267 -9.86 10.96 -12.63
CA GLU A 267 -10.99 10.10 -12.95
C GLU A 267 -10.51 8.86 -13.69
N THR A 268 -10.92 7.67 -13.26
CA THR A 268 -10.45 6.40 -13.81
C THR A 268 -11.54 5.35 -13.64
N LYS A 269 -12.05 4.82 -14.76
CA LYS A 269 -13.11 3.79 -14.78
C LYS A 269 -14.33 4.19 -13.94
N GLY A 270 -14.74 5.46 -14.01
CA GLY A 270 -15.90 6.00 -13.28
C GLY A 270 -15.67 6.27 -11.79
N LYS A 271 -14.45 6.03 -11.27
CA LYS A 271 -14.07 6.37 -9.89
C LYS A 271 -13.01 7.47 -9.88
N TRP A 272 -12.77 8.07 -8.71
CA TRP A 272 -11.80 9.15 -8.53
C TRP A 272 -10.64 8.70 -7.66
N VAL A 273 -9.45 8.63 -8.26
CA VAL A 273 -8.19 8.39 -7.57
C VAL A 273 -7.69 9.72 -7.01
N VAL A 274 -7.53 9.82 -5.70
CA VAL A 274 -7.10 11.04 -5.01
C VAL A 274 -5.76 10.80 -4.35
N VAL A 275 -4.73 11.55 -4.77
CA VAL A 275 -3.37 11.50 -4.23
C VAL A 275 -3.18 12.68 -3.28
N ASN A 276 -3.14 12.41 -1.98
CA ASN A 276 -2.91 13.44 -0.96
C ASN A 276 -1.45 13.89 -0.97
N PRO A 277 -1.17 15.20 -0.75
CA PRO A 277 0.20 15.73 -0.71
C PRO A 277 1.10 14.99 0.30
N PRO A 278 2.41 14.88 0.05
CA PRO A 278 3.32 14.15 0.92
C PRO A 278 3.54 14.88 2.24
N PHE A 279 4.09 14.16 3.22
CA PHE A 279 4.63 14.80 4.40
C PHE A 279 5.83 15.69 4.03
N PRO A 280 6.15 16.71 4.84
CA PRO A 280 7.47 17.32 4.77
C PRO A 280 8.56 16.24 4.91
N PRO A 281 9.74 16.45 4.30
CA PRO A 281 10.87 15.55 4.49
C PRO A 281 11.14 15.27 5.97
N LEU A 282 11.56 14.04 6.28
CA LEU A 282 11.96 13.69 7.64
C LEU A 282 13.06 14.63 8.12
N THR A 283 12.96 15.04 9.38
CA THR A 283 14.09 15.67 10.07
C THR A 283 15.19 14.64 10.26
N GLN A 284 16.42 15.12 10.50
CA GLN A 284 17.54 14.22 10.79
C GLN A 284 17.23 13.27 11.96
N GLN A 285 16.64 13.78 13.04
CA GLN A 285 16.28 12.96 14.20
C GLN A 285 15.25 11.87 13.87
N GLU A 286 14.24 12.19 13.05
CA GLU A 286 13.25 11.20 12.61
C GLU A 286 13.88 10.14 11.69
N LEU A 287 14.82 10.54 10.84
CA LEU A 287 15.55 9.62 9.97
C LEU A 287 16.47 8.71 10.79
N ASP A 288 17.29 9.27 11.68
CA ASP A 288 18.16 8.49 12.57
C ASP A 288 17.33 7.49 13.39
N HIS A 289 16.21 7.95 13.97
CA HIS A 289 15.28 7.06 14.68
C HIS A 289 14.80 5.90 13.81
N SER A 290 14.32 6.15 12.59
CA SER A 290 13.78 5.10 11.74
C SER A 290 14.82 4.07 11.27
N PHE A 291 16.10 4.45 11.20
CA PHE A 291 17.19 3.61 10.68
C PHE A 291 18.00 2.91 11.78
N ASP A 292 17.93 3.39 13.03
CA ASP A 292 18.65 2.85 14.19
C ASP A 292 17.81 1.89 15.07
N LEU A 293 16.56 1.59 14.69
CA LEU A 293 15.65 0.67 15.40
C LEU A 293 16.06 -0.82 15.33
#